data_AF-A0A442ULM9-F1
#
_entry.id   AF-A0A442ULM9-F1
#
_cell.length_a   1.000
_cell.length_b   1.000
_cell.length_c   1.000
_cell.angle_alpha   90.00
_cell.angle_beta   90.00
_cell.angle_gamma   90.00
#
_symmetry.space_group_name_H-M   'P 1'
#
loop_
_entity.id
_entity.type
_entity.pdbx_description
1 polymer ?
#
loop_
_entity_poly.entity_id
_entity_poly.type
_entity_poly.pdbx_seq_one_letter_code
_entity_poly.pdbx_strand_id
1 'polypeptide(L)'
;MPYPFRHLLHALEQAEIAELPASGIIVNTSDWYGMLGIKDGDGNYVSGGPLADVPERIWRLPVVYTNAMAAGSFLVGAFGTAVALYDRMQTTVEAGYANDDFTKNLITLLGEERVALAVKRPEALIIGDFPA
;
A
#
# COMPACT_ATOMS: atom_id res chain seq x y z
N MET A 1 8.34 19.24 -14.59
CA MET A 1 7.20 18.36 -14.24
C MET A 1 7.50 17.73 -12.90
N PRO A 2 6.59 17.71 -11.92
CA PRO A 2 6.83 17.02 -10.66
C PRO A 2 6.90 15.53 -10.95
N TYR A 3 8.07 14.91 -10.76
CA TYR A 3 8.23 13.48 -10.97
C TYR A 3 7.92 12.76 -9.64
N PRO A 4 6.80 12.03 -9.49
CA PRO A 4 6.51 11.26 -8.28
C PRO A 4 7.62 10.26 -7.94
N PHE A 5 8.27 9.68 -8.96
CA PHE A 5 9.45 8.84 -8.79
C PHE A 5 10.60 9.49 -8.01
N ARG A 6 10.77 10.82 -8.12
CA ARG A 6 11.79 11.53 -7.35
C ARG A 6 11.44 11.58 -5.86
N HIS A 7 10.18 11.79 -5.51
CA HIS A 7 9.74 11.82 -4.11
C HIS A 7 9.88 10.45 -3.45
N LEU A 8 9.54 9.39 -4.20
CA LEU A 8 9.81 8.02 -3.77
C LEU A 8 11.31 7.76 -3.58
N LEU A 9 12.16 8.24 -4.50
CA LEU A 9 13.61 8.08 -4.37
C LEU A 9 14.16 8.80 -3.12
N HIS A 10 13.70 10.02 -2.82
CA HIS A 10 14.08 10.74 -1.60
C HIS A 10 13.63 10.01 -0.33
N ALA A 11 12.45 9.40 -0.34
CA ALA A 11 11.98 8.58 0.77
C ALA A 11 12.82 7.31 0.96
N LEU A 12 13.26 6.68 -0.13
CA LEU A 12 14.21 5.55 -0.07
C LEU A 12 15.56 5.98 0.49
N GLU A 13 16.09 7.12 0.06
CA GLU A 13 17.31 7.70 0.61
C GLU A 13 17.18 7.96 2.12
N GLN A 14 16.07 8.55 2.56
CA GLN A 14 15.82 8.80 3.98
C GLN A 14 15.79 7.50 4.80
N ALA A 15 15.22 6.43 4.26
CA ALA A 15 15.19 5.13 4.90
C ALA A 15 16.61 4.53 5.06
N GLU A 16 17.44 4.65 4.02
CA GLU A 16 18.83 4.16 4.06
C GLU A 16 19.72 4.98 5.01
N ILE A 17 19.56 6.31 5.05
CA ILE A 17 20.26 7.17 6.01
C ILE A 17 19.93 6.77 7.46
N ALA A 18 18.70 6.27 7.71
CA ALA A 18 18.25 5.80 9.02
C ALA A 18 18.69 4.35 9.34
N GLU A 19 19.57 3.75 8.52
CA GLU A 19 20.00 2.33 8.60
C GLU A 19 18.82 1.35 8.64
N LEU A 20 17.75 1.72 7.93
CA LEU A 20 16.46 1.04 7.90
C LEU A 20 16.03 0.86 6.45
N PRO A 21 16.73 0.01 5.67
CA PRO A 21 16.47 -0.16 4.25
C PRO A 21 15.00 -0.51 4.03
N ALA A 22 14.32 0.29 3.21
CA ALA A 22 12.91 0.08 2.92
C ALA A 22 12.70 -1.26 2.21
N SER A 23 11.63 -1.97 2.56
CA SER A 23 11.31 -3.28 1.98
C SER A 23 10.15 -3.22 0.99
N GLY A 24 9.45 -2.09 0.90
CA GLY A 24 8.32 -1.92 -0.02
C GLY A 24 7.82 -0.49 -0.07
N ILE A 25 6.93 -0.24 -1.01
CA ILE A 25 6.30 1.04 -1.27
C ILE A 25 4.78 0.82 -1.32
N ILE A 26 4.01 1.70 -0.67
CA ILE A 26 2.56 1.71 -0.73
C ILE A 26 2.09 3.05 -1.30
N VAL A 27 1.20 3.00 -2.29
CA VAL A 27 0.63 4.18 -2.96
C VAL A 27 -0.87 4.01 -3.18
N ASN A 28 -1.56 5.09 -3.54
CA ASN A 28 -2.93 4.99 -4.02
C ASN A 28 -2.99 4.30 -5.41
N THR A 29 -4.07 3.58 -5.67
CA THR A 29 -4.33 2.93 -6.97
C THR A 29 -4.29 3.91 -8.14
N SER A 30 -4.93 5.08 -8.01
CA SER A 30 -4.94 6.09 -9.07
C SER A 30 -3.55 6.67 -9.32
N ASP A 31 -2.76 6.88 -8.27
CA ASP A 31 -1.41 7.41 -8.41
C ASP A 31 -0.50 6.40 -9.10
N TRP A 32 -0.63 5.11 -8.78
CA TRP A 32 0.11 4.04 -9.45
C TRP A 32 -0.13 4.03 -10.97
N TYR A 33 -1.40 4.04 -11.39
CA TYR A 33 -1.72 4.10 -12.82
C TYR A 33 -1.33 5.44 -13.46
N GLY A 34 -1.38 6.54 -12.71
CA GLY A 34 -0.84 7.83 -13.14
C GLY A 34 0.67 7.77 -13.41
N MET A 35 1.43 7.08 -12.55
CA MET A 35 2.87 6.88 -12.71
C MET A 35 3.21 6.02 -13.93
N LEU A 36 2.43 4.97 -14.20
CA LEU A 36 2.61 4.15 -15.41
C LEU A 36 2.40 4.96 -16.70
N GLY A 37 1.59 6.02 -16.64
CA GLY A 37 1.31 6.93 -17.75
C GLY A 37 2.37 8.01 -17.99
N ILE A 38 3.39 8.12 -17.13
CA ILE A 38 4.41 9.18 -17.24
C ILE A 38 5.27 8.97 -18.49
N LYS A 39 5.49 10.07 -19.20
CA LYS A 39 6.34 10.15 -20.39
C LYS A 39 7.61 10.95 -20.12
N ASP A 40 8.68 10.60 -20.81
CA ASP A 40 9.90 11.40 -20.87
C ASP A 40 9.72 12.65 -21.77
N GLY A 41 10.78 13.46 -21.89
CA GLY A 41 10.77 14.67 -22.72
C GLY A 41 10.59 14.40 -24.21
N ASP A 42 10.84 13.17 -24.67
CA ASP A 42 10.72 12.72 -26.06
C ASP A 42 9.37 12.05 -26.33
N GLY A 43 8.50 11.94 -25.33
CA GLY A 43 7.14 11.38 -25.43
C GLY A 43 7.05 9.87 -25.26
N ASN A 44 8.15 9.19 -24.88
CA ASN A 44 8.16 7.75 -24.60
C ASN A 44 7.71 7.50 -23.16
N TYR A 45 7.02 6.38 -22.92
CA TYR A 45 6.63 5.98 -21.57
C TYR A 45 7.85 5.52 -20.75
N VAL A 46 8.01 6.07 -19.55
CA VAL A 46 9.09 5.67 -18.63
C VAL A 46 8.93 4.21 -18.19
N SER A 47 7.70 3.72 -18.14
CA SER A 47 7.33 2.34 -17.79
C SER A 47 7.49 1.33 -18.95
N GLY A 48 7.81 1.79 -20.16
CA GLY A 48 7.88 0.94 -21.36
C GLY A 48 6.59 0.92 -22.20
N GLY A 49 5.49 1.51 -21.70
CA GLY A 49 4.27 1.75 -22.48
C GLY A 49 3.08 0.84 -22.13
N PRO A 50 1.92 1.06 -22.76
CA PRO A 50 0.66 0.43 -22.36
C PRO A 50 0.58 -1.08 -22.67
N LEU A 51 1.43 -1.57 -23.55
CA LEU A 51 1.53 -3.00 -23.89
C LEU A 51 2.74 -3.68 -23.26
N ALA A 52 3.54 -2.94 -22.48
CA ALA A 52 4.67 -3.51 -21.78
C ALA A 52 4.19 -4.32 -20.56
N ASP A 53 4.83 -5.44 -20.31
CA ASP A 53 4.66 -6.19 -19.07
C ASP A 53 5.47 -5.50 -17.97
N VAL A 54 4.83 -4.55 -17.28
CA VAL A 54 5.48 -3.73 -16.25
C VAL A 54 5.34 -4.43 -14.89
N PRO A 55 6.45 -4.90 -14.28
CA PRO A 55 6.37 -5.50 -12.97
C PRO A 55 5.99 -4.44 -11.92
N GLU A 56 5.23 -4.83 -10.90
CA GLU A 56 4.80 -3.99 -9.77
C GLU A 56 5.96 -3.70 -8.80
N ARG A 57 7.02 -3.09 -9.31
CA ARG A 57 8.22 -2.76 -8.56
C ARG A 57 8.81 -1.43 -9.01
N ILE A 58 9.29 -0.67 -8.04
CA ILE A 58 10.12 0.51 -8.26
C ILE A 58 11.42 0.28 -7.51
N TRP A 59 12.55 0.50 -8.19
CA TRP A 59 13.91 0.34 -7.69
C TRP A 59 14.13 -0.99 -6.95
N ARG A 60 13.63 -2.08 -7.55
CA ARG A 60 13.70 -3.46 -7.04
C ARG A 60 12.87 -3.72 -5.77
N LEU A 61 12.08 -2.75 -5.31
CA LEU A 61 11.14 -2.92 -4.20
C LEU A 61 9.73 -3.17 -4.71
N PRO A 62 8.97 -4.08 -4.09
CA PRO A 62 7.58 -4.30 -4.44
C PRO A 62 6.74 -3.05 -4.15
N VAL A 63 5.78 -2.78 -5.04
CA VAL A 63 4.79 -1.71 -4.87
C VAL A 63 3.42 -2.34 -4.60
N VAL A 64 2.80 -1.93 -3.50
CA VAL A 64 1.42 -2.30 -3.17
C VAL A 64 0.54 -1.06 -3.39
N TYR A 65 -0.41 -1.15 -4.30
CA TYR A 65 -1.35 -0.05 -4.55
C TYR A 65 -2.72 -0.37 -3.97
N THR A 66 -3.32 0.59 -3.26
CA THR A 66 -4.60 0.39 -2.57
C THR A 66 -5.42 1.67 -2.49
N ASN A 67 -6.75 1.55 -2.55
CA ASN A 67 -7.67 2.66 -2.34
C ASN A 67 -7.75 3.10 -0.86
N ALA A 68 -7.16 2.31 0.05
CA ALA A 68 -7.07 2.68 1.47
C ALA A 68 -6.05 3.82 1.71
N MET A 69 -5.08 4.01 0.82
CA MET A 69 -4.18 5.16 0.83
C MET A 69 -4.90 6.37 0.22
N ALA A 70 -4.76 7.55 0.83
CA ALA A 70 -5.26 8.79 0.25
C ALA A 70 -4.58 9.07 -1.10
N ALA A 71 -5.34 9.59 -2.06
CA ALA A 71 -4.80 9.99 -3.36
C ALA A 71 -3.80 11.15 -3.17
N GLY A 72 -2.68 11.08 -3.87
CA GLY A 72 -1.55 11.98 -3.70
C GLY A 72 -0.63 11.59 -2.55
N SER A 73 -0.89 10.54 -1.78
CA SER A 73 -0.03 10.15 -0.64
C SER A 73 0.70 8.83 -0.92
N PHE A 74 1.87 8.68 -0.30
CA PHE A 74 2.67 7.46 -0.35
C PHE A 74 3.22 7.09 1.03
N LEU A 75 3.54 5.81 1.19
CA LEU A 75 4.25 5.26 2.34
C LEU A 75 5.40 4.38 1.85
N VAL A 76 6.62 4.72 2.22
CA VAL A 76 7.81 3.91 2.00
C VAL A 76 8.30 3.41 3.34
N GLY A 77 8.62 2.13 3.47
CA GLY A 77 9.18 1.68 4.73
C GLY A 77 9.67 0.25 4.80
N ALA A 78 10.35 -0.05 5.90
CA ALA A 78 10.89 -1.36 6.22
C ALA A 78 9.84 -2.23 6.93
N PHE A 79 8.76 -2.61 6.21
CA PHE A 79 7.62 -3.33 6.78
C PHE A 79 8.00 -4.64 7.48
N GLY A 80 9.00 -5.37 6.95
CA GLY A 80 9.41 -6.67 7.51
C GLY A 80 10.10 -6.59 8.87
N THR A 81 10.65 -5.43 9.24
CA THR A 81 11.41 -5.24 10.50
C THR A 81 10.78 -4.20 11.42
N ALA A 82 10.12 -3.18 10.86
CA ALA A 82 9.59 -2.05 11.61
C ALA A 82 8.16 -2.28 12.14
N VAL A 83 7.40 -3.17 11.51
CA VAL A 83 5.98 -3.39 11.82
C VAL A 83 5.73 -4.88 12.03
N ALA A 84 4.91 -5.20 13.02
CA ALA A 84 4.45 -6.56 13.25
C ALA A 84 2.93 -6.58 13.44
N LEU A 85 2.25 -7.44 12.70
CA LEU A 85 0.85 -7.76 12.93
C LEU A 85 0.76 -8.97 13.87
N TYR A 86 0.09 -8.78 14.99
CA TYR A 86 -0.15 -9.82 15.98
C TYR A 86 -1.59 -10.29 15.86
N ASP A 87 -1.75 -11.56 15.51
CA ASP A 87 -3.05 -12.21 15.46
C ASP A 87 -3.43 -12.75 16.85
N ARG A 88 -4.59 -12.34 17.36
CA ARG A 88 -5.18 -12.83 18.61
C ARG A 88 -6.30 -13.85 18.36
N MET A 89 -6.96 -13.78 17.21
CA MET A 89 -8.03 -14.67 16.77
C MET A 89 -8.07 -14.64 15.24
N GLN A 90 -7.81 -15.81 14.64
CA GLN A 90 -7.91 -16.03 13.20
C GLN A 90 -9.32 -15.69 12.69
N THR A 91 -9.42 -15.39 11.40
CA THR A 91 -10.70 -15.10 10.76
C THR A 91 -11.66 -16.27 10.92
N THR A 92 -12.81 -16.02 11.56
CA THR A 92 -13.91 -16.99 11.69
C THR A 92 -15.14 -16.48 10.94
N VAL A 93 -15.95 -17.42 10.46
CA VAL A 93 -17.25 -17.14 9.83
C VAL A 93 -18.30 -17.95 10.56
N GLU A 94 -19.30 -17.26 11.10
CA GLU A 94 -20.43 -17.86 11.80
C GLU A 94 -21.73 -17.54 11.05
N ALA A 95 -22.62 -18.53 10.99
CA ALA A 95 -23.94 -18.40 10.41
C ALA A 95 -24.99 -18.54 11.51
N GLY A 96 -25.93 -17.60 11.57
CA GLY A 96 -26.98 -17.61 12.59
C GLY A 96 -28.20 -16.78 12.22
N TYR A 97 -29.11 -16.67 13.18
CA TYR A 97 -30.27 -15.80 13.11
C TYR A 97 -30.07 -14.66 14.11
N ALA A 98 -30.09 -13.42 13.64
CA ALA A 98 -30.08 -12.24 14.49
C ALA A 98 -31.46 -11.57 14.44
N ASN A 99 -31.95 -11.06 15.57
CA ASN A 99 -33.23 -10.30 15.61
C ASN A 99 -34.42 -11.06 15.00
N ASP A 100 -35.07 -10.48 13.98
CA ASP A 100 -36.25 -11.03 13.29
C ASP A 100 -35.91 -11.82 12.01
N ASP A 101 -34.64 -12.21 11.85
CA ASP A 101 -34.17 -13.01 10.71
C ASP A 101 -34.97 -14.30 10.55
N PHE A 102 -35.31 -14.96 11.66
CA PHE A 102 -36.05 -16.22 11.63
C PHE A 102 -37.46 -16.05 11.04
N THR A 103 -38.15 -14.96 11.38
CA THR A 103 -39.51 -14.70 10.86
C THR A 103 -39.48 -14.13 9.44
N LYS A 104 -38.36 -13.53 9.02
CA LYS A 104 -38.13 -13.04 7.66
C LYS A 104 -37.46 -14.06 6.72
N ASN A 105 -37.18 -15.27 7.19
CA ASN A 105 -36.42 -16.30 6.45
C ASN A 105 -35.05 -15.81 5.97
N LEU A 106 -34.35 -15.04 6.80
CA LEU A 106 -32.98 -14.59 6.55
C LEU A 106 -31.98 -15.43 7.36
N ILE A 107 -30.74 -15.52 6.86
CA ILE A 107 -29.59 -16.05 7.59
C ILE A 107 -28.53 -14.95 7.57
N THR A 108 -28.02 -14.60 8.75
CA THR A 108 -26.94 -13.61 8.90
C THR A 108 -25.61 -14.33 9.01
N LEU A 109 -24.65 -13.91 8.19
CA LEU A 109 -23.26 -14.35 8.23
C LEU A 109 -22.41 -13.27 8.91
N LEU A 110 -21.70 -13.65 9.97
CA LEU A 110 -20.75 -12.79 10.66
C LEU A 110 -19.33 -13.31 10.39
N GLY A 111 -18.49 -12.46 9.82
CA GLY A 111 -17.05 -12.70 9.72
C GLY A 111 -16.30 -11.82 10.70
N GLU A 112 -15.50 -12.39 11.60
CA GLU A 112 -14.70 -11.63 12.56
C GLU A 112 -13.24 -12.09 12.62
N GLU A 113 -12.35 -11.15 12.93
CA GLU A 113 -10.93 -11.37 13.16
C GLU A 113 -10.46 -10.38 14.23
N ARG A 114 -9.51 -10.78 15.09
CA ARG A 114 -8.97 -9.87 16.11
C ARG A 114 -7.45 -9.82 15.99
N VAL A 115 -6.97 -8.66 15.56
CA VAL A 115 -5.54 -8.39 15.37
C VAL A 115 -5.11 -7.12 16.08
N ALA A 116 -3.81 -7.01 16.34
CA ALA A 116 -3.16 -5.79 16.82
C ALA A 116 -1.94 -5.48 15.95
N LEU A 117 -1.78 -4.21 15.57
CA LEU A 117 -0.63 -3.73 14.80
C LEU A 117 0.37 -3.04 15.73
N ALA A 118 1.62 -3.51 15.76
CA ALA A 118 2.69 -2.88 16.51
C ALA A 118 3.71 -2.23 15.58
N VAL A 119 3.93 -0.94 15.75
CA VAL A 119 5.00 -0.19 15.08
C VAL A 119 6.20 -0.11 16.03
N LYS A 120 7.24 -0.89 15.73
CA LYS A 120 8.43 -1.01 16.57
C LYS A 120 9.45 0.09 16.28
N ARG A 121 9.58 0.49 15.01
CA ARG A 121 10.51 1.52 14.54
C ARG A 121 9.76 2.52 13.65
N PRO A 122 9.14 3.56 14.22
CA PRO A 122 8.32 4.51 13.45
C PRO A 122 9.15 5.31 12.43
N GLU A 123 10.42 5.57 12.76
CA GLU A 123 11.42 6.20 11.88
C GLU A 123 11.67 5.45 10.57
N ALA A 124 11.33 4.15 10.49
CA ALA A 124 11.43 3.34 9.28
C ALA A 124 10.22 3.47 8.34
N LEU A 125 9.21 4.27 8.74
CA LEU A 125 7.98 4.48 7.99
C LEU A 125 7.93 5.95 7.55
N ILE A 126 8.16 6.17 6.27
CA ILE A 126 8.25 7.50 5.67
C ILE A 126 6.98 7.73 4.87
N ILE A 127 6.13 8.60 5.40
CA ILE A 127 4.89 9.04 4.77
C ILE A 127 5.17 10.39 4.11
N GLY A 128 4.67 10.57 2.89
CA GLY A 128 4.75 11.85 2.21
C GLY A 128 3.64 11.99 1.17
N ASP A 129 3.55 13.21 0.63
CA ASP A 129 2.60 13.56 -0.41
C ASP A 129 3.34 13.89 -1.72
N PHE A 130 2.75 13.49 -2.83
CA PHE A 130 3.10 13.97 -4.15
C PHE A 130 2.59 15.40 -4.30
N PRO A 131 3.42 16.33 -4.81
CA PRO A 131 2.95 17.67 -5.13
C PRO A 131 1.87 17.62 -6.21
N ALA A 132 0.85 18.46 -6.06
CA ALA A 132 -0.24 18.65 -7.02
C ALA A 132 0.25 19.16 -8.39
#